data_AF-A0A6G3XCL0-F1
#
_entry.id   AF-A0A6G3XCL0-F1
#
_cell.length_a   1.000
_cell.length_b   1.000
_cell.length_c   1.000
_cell.angle_alpha   90.00
_cell.angle_beta   90.00
_cell.angle_gamma   90.00
#
_symmetry.space_group_name_H-M   'P 1'
#
loop_
_entity.id
_entity.type
_entity.pdbx_description
1 polymer ?
#
loop_
_entity_poly.entity_id
_entity_poly.type
_entity_poly.pdbx_seq_one_letter_code
_entity_poly.pdbx_strand_id
1 'polypeptide(L)'
;MKRGDVTYRRGPLRRRTAASLAAVLAAAALASGCGIRTTSVPVDAGAAPSRVPCRLSSSDVATRSPDSVGVTVYLVCTSQLVTVDRAVAADATGADPLVVARALLEEIRRTPPANERRAGFTTAIPEGLRVTRAREGDPAGAVRLSSQPEDLSAEALA
;
A
#
# COMPACT_ATOMS: atom_id res chain seq x y z
N MET A 1 -38.04 66.80 59.28
CA MET A 1 -37.08 66.20 58.32
C MET A 1 -37.34 64.70 58.22
N LYS A 2 -37.11 64.12 57.02
CA LYS A 2 -37.31 62.72 56.55
C LYS A 2 -38.70 62.45 55.95
N ARG A 3 -38.89 62.83 54.69
CA ARG A 3 -38.64 62.07 53.43
C ARG A 3 -39.51 60.82 53.37
N GLY A 4 -40.52 60.90 52.50
CA GLY A 4 -41.52 59.89 52.25
C GLY A 4 -40.94 58.61 51.65
N ASP A 5 -41.62 57.52 51.96
CA ASP A 5 -41.31 56.19 51.49
C ASP A 5 -41.96 55.98 50.11
N VAL A 6 -41.14 55.91 49.07
CA VAL A 6 -41.59 55.64 47.70
C VAL A 6 -41.65 54.13 47.52
N THR A 7 -42.85 53.58 47.60
CA THR A 7 -43.11 52.18 47.23
C THR A 7 -43.10 52.02 45.71
N TYR A 8 -41.99 51.53 45.15
CA TYR A 8 -41.92 51.18 43.74
C TYR A 8 -42.74 49.92 43.47
N ARG A 9 -43.95 50.07 42.92
CA ARG A 9 -44.74 48.97 42.36
C ARG A 9 -43.92 48.28 41.26
N ARG A 10 -43.37 47.11 41.56
CA ARG A 10 -42.77 46.22 40.55
C ARG A 10 -43.88 45.76 39.59
N GLY A 11 -43.92 46.39 38.41
CA GLY A 11 -44.89 46.07 37.37
C GLY A 11 -44.76 44.63 36.84
N PRO A 12 -45.84 44.07 36.27
CA PRO A 12 -45.93 42.67 35.82
C PRO A 12 -45.03 42.32 34.62
N LEU A 13 -44.37 43.33 34.01
CA LEU A 13 -43.54 43.18 32.81
C LEU A 13 -42.27 42.34 33.04
N ARG A 14 -41.65 42.43 34.23
CA ARG A 14 -40.46 41.62 34.57
C ARG A 14 -40.74 40.13 34.69
N ARG A 15 -41.97 39.73 35.05
CA ARG A 15 -42.36 38.31 35.13
C ARG A 15 -42.55 37.70 33.76
N ARG A 16 -43.08 38.47 32.80
CA ARG A 16 -43.30 38.01 31.41
C ARG A 16 -41.99 37.81 30.67
N THR A 17 -41.01 38.71 30.85
CA THR A 17 -39.68 38.57 30.23
C THR A 17 -38.85 37.44 30.85
N ALA A 18 -38.98 37.21 32.16
CA ALA A 18 -38.35 36.07 32.82
C ALA A 18 -38.96 34.73 32.38
N ALA A 19 -40.29 34.68 32.23
CA ALA A 19 -40.99 33.48 31.74
C ALA A 19 -40.64 33.17 30.27
N SER A 20 -40.52 34.18 29.42
CA SER A 20 -40.10 33.98 28.02
C SER A 20 -38.66 33.51 27.91
N LEU A 21 -37.74 34.03 28.74
CA LEU A 21 -36.35 33.57 28.78
C LEU A 21 -36.24 32.12 29.25
N ALA A 22 -37.01 31.74 30.28
CA ALA A 22 -37.07 30.36 30.76
C ALA A 22 -37.62 29.41 29.70
N ALA A 23 -38.66 29.82 28.96
CA ALA A 23 -39.23 29.03 27.87
C ALA A 23 -38.25 28.83 26.71
N VAL A 24 -37.49 29.87 26.34
CA VAL A 24 -36.46 29.79 25.28
C VAL A 24 -35.31 28.87 25.70
N LEU A 25 -34.84 28.98 26.95
CA LEU A 25 -33.78 28.10 27.46
C LEU A 25 -34.25 26.64 27.55
N ALA A 26 -35.49 26.39 27.96
CA ALA A 26 -36.07 25.05 27.97
C ALA A 26 -36.20 24.47 26.55
N ALA A 27 -36.64 25.27 25.57
CA ALA A 27 -36.73 24.84 24.18
C ALA A 27 -35.36 24.53 23.57
N ALA A 28 -34.34 25.33 23.87
CA ALA A 28 -32.96 25.08 23.41
C ALA A 28 -32.38 23.78 24.00
N ALA A 29 -32.66 23.48 25.28
CA ALA A 29 -32.23 22.24 25.92
C ALA A 29 -32.95 21.00 25.35
N LEU A 30 -34.22 21.12 24.98
CA LEU A 30 -34.97 20.03 24.33
C LEU A 30 -34.49 19.80 22.89
N ALA A 31 -34.10 20.84 22.17
CA ALA A 31 -33.61 20.74 20.78
C ALA A 31 -32.17 20.21 20.69
N SER A 32 -31.32 20.43 21.71
CA SER A 32 -29.95 19.89 21.74
C SER A 32 -29.86 18.42 22.17
N GLY A 33 -31.00 17.79 22.51
CA GLY A 33 -31.08 16.39 22.94
C GLY A 33 -31.26 15.35 21.83
N CYS A 34 -31.53 15.75 20.57
CA CYS A 34 -31.58 14.82 19.43
C CYS A 34 -30.18 14.54 18.86
N GLY A 35 -29.27 14.11 19.73
CA GLY A 35 -27.92 13.71 19.33
C GLY A 35 -27.92 12.30 18.73
N ILE A 36 -27.46 12.17 17.49
CA ILE A 36 -27.10 10.89 16.88
C ILE A 36 -26.16 10.17 17.86
N ARG A 37 -26.66 9.15 18.54
CA ARG A 37 -25.79 8.20 19.23
C ARG A 37 -25.05 7.47 18.13
N THR A 38 -23.75 7.73 17.99
CA THR A 38 -22.89 6.82 17.26
C THR A 38 -23.00 5.48 17.98
N THR A 39 -23.74 4.55 17.38
CA THR A 39 -23.67 3.16 17.79
C THR A 39 -22.30 2.70 17.34
N SER A 40 -21.30 2.83 18.23
CA SER A 40 -20.04 2.12 18.08
C SER A 40 -20.39 0.64 18.16
N VAL A 41 -20.61 0.01 17.01
CA VAL A 41 -20.60 -1.45 16.94
C VAL A 41 -19.21 -1.85 17.43
N PRO A 42 -19.09 -2.61 18.55
CA PRO A 42 -17.82 -3.22 18.90
C PRO A 42 -17.56 -4.22 17.80
N VAL A 43 -16.81 -3.82 16.79
CA VAL A 43 -16.31 -4.76 15.82
C VAL A 43 -15.21 -5.54 16.53
N ASP A 44 -15.56 -6.73 17.05
CA ASP A 44 -14.63 -7.86 17.18
C ASP A 44 -14.19 -8.34 15.79
N ALA A 45 -13.97 -7.41 14.85
CA ALA A 45 -13.20 -7.66 13.67
C ALA A 45 -11.75 -7.71 14.16
N GLY A 46 -11.32 -8.89 14.62
CA GLY A 46 -9.91 -9.17 14.88
C GLY A 46 -9.06 -8.58 13.77
N ALA A 47 -7.85 -8.10 14.13
CA ALA A 47 -6.92 -7.31 13.32
C ALA A 47 -7.37 -7.09 11.86
N ALA A 48 -7.80 -5.85 11.52
CA ALA A 48 -8.14 -5.46 10.16
C ALA A 48 -7.15 -6.10 9.17
N PRO A 49 -7.61 -6.71 8.05
CA PRO A 49 -6.72 -7.40 7.13
C PRO A 49 -5.64 -6.42 6.70
N SER A 50 -4.46 -6.56 7.31
CA SER A 50 -3.35 -5.72 7.01
C SER A 50 -2.98 -6.06 5.58
N ARG A 51 -3.03 -5.05 4.70
CA ARG A 51 -2.38 -5.15 3.40
C ARG A 51 -0.90 -5.24 3.71
N VAL A 52 -0.41 -6.45 4.00
CA VAL A 52 0.98 -6.70 4.32
C VAL A 52 1.77 -6.12 3.15
N PRO A 53 2.54 -5.04 3.35
CA PRO A 53 3.31 -4.49 2.26
C PRO A 53 4.31 -5.58 1.83
N CYS A 54 4.51 -5.78 0.52
CA CYS A 54 5.51 -6.72 0.06
C CYS A 54 6.88 -6.19 0.46
N ARG A 55 7.35 -6.66 1.61
CA ARG A 55 8.61 -6.28 2.24
C ARG A 55 9.26 -7.55 2.74
N LEU A 56 10.51 -7.72 2.36
CA LEU A 56 11.37 -8.73 2.93
C LEU A 56 12.10 -8.12 4.13
N SER A 57 12.26 -8.91 5.18
CA SER A 57 13.12 -8.53 6.30
C SER A 57 14.56 -8.49 5.78
N SER A 58 15.43 -7.63 6.32
CA SER A 58 16.86 -7.63 5.94
C SER A 58 17.52 -9.02 6.11
N SER A 59 16.98 -9.83 7.03
CA SER A 59 17.37 -11.22 7.29
C SER A 59 16.92 -12.23 6.24
N ASP A 60 15.94 -11.87 5.39
CA ASP A 60 15.38 -12.72 4.33
C ASP A 60 16.14 -12.61 3.01
N VAL A 61 17.11 -11.69 2.92
CA VAL A 61 18.02 -11.58 1.78
C VAL A 61 18.82 -12.87 1.71
N ALA A 62 18.69 -13.59 0.59
CA ALA A 62 19.35 -14.87 0.37
C ALA A 62 20.82 -14.81 0.80
N THR A 63 21.22 -15.77 1.63
CA THR A 63 22.60 -15.92 2.09
C THR A 63 23.51 -15.98 0.87
N ARG A 64 24.32 -14.93 0.66
CA ARG A 64 25.23 -14.85 -0.48
C ARG A 64 26.31 -15.91 -0.31
N SER A 65 26.37 -16.84 -1.25
CA SER A 65 27.52 -17.73 -1.42
C SER A 65 28.72 -16.91 -1.91
N PRO A 66 29.97 -17.23 -1.55
CA PRO A 66 31.15 -16.58 -2.10
C PRO A 66 31.19 -16.57 -3.64
N ASP A 67 30.54 -17.55 -4.28
CA ASP A 67 30.45 -17.69 -5.74
C ASP A 67 29.21 -17.02 -6.34
N SER A 68 28.57 -16.10 -5.62
CA SER A 68 27.35 -15.42 -6.06
C SER A 68 27.46 -13.90 -6.04
N VAL A 69 26.84 -13.26 -7.02
CA VAL A 69 26.75 -11.81 -7.15
C VAL A 69 25.31 -11.37 -6.88
N GLY A 70 25.16 -10.31 -6.09
CA GLY A 70 23.87 -9.68 -5.84
C GLY A 70 23.37 -8.95 -7.08
N VAL A 71 22.15 -9.27 -7.52
CA VAL A 71 21.46 -8.57 -8.61
C VAL A 71 20.09 -8.13 -8.15
N THR A 72 19.63 -7.01 -8.69
CA THR A 72 18.27 -6.53 -8.46
C THR A 72 17.36 -7.10 -9.55
N VAL A 73 16.31 -7.80 -9.14
CA VAL A 73 15.24 -8.27 -10.04
C VAL A 73 13.93 -7.57 -9.71
N TYR A 74 12.98 -7.59 -10.64
CA TYR A 74 11.66 -7.03 -10.43
C TYR A 74 10.63 -8.15 -10.24
N LEU A 75 9.89 -8.11 -9.13
CA LEU A 75 8.79 -9.04 -8.85
C LEU A 75 7.48 -8.26 -8.73
N VAL A 76 6.37 -8.94 -8.98
CA VAL A 76 5.04 -8.35 -8.87
C VAL A 76 4.53 -8.41 -7.44
N CYS A 77 4.12 -7.25 -6.93
CA CYS A 77 3.39 -7.05 -5.70
C CYS A 77 2.12 -6.24 -6.00
N THR A 78 0.94 -6.84 -5.86
CA THR A 78 -0.34 -6.13 -6.04
C THR A 78 -0.38 -5.26 -7.32
N SER A 79 -0.08 -5.85 -8.48
CA SER A 79 0.00 -5.18 -9.80
C SER A 79 1.06 -4.07 -9.93
N GLN A 80 2.08 -4.07 -9.07
CA GLN A 80 3.23 -3.17 -9.16
C GLN A 80 4.52 -3.98 -9.23
N LEU A 81 5.50 -3.47 -9.97
CA LEU A 81 6.86 -4.00 -9.93
C LEU A 81 7.61 -3.45 -8.72
N VAL A 82 8.25 -4.35 -7.99
CA VAL A 82 9.04 -4.05 -6.81
C VAL A 82 10.40 -4.73 -6.94
N THR A 83 11.46 -3.99 -6.64
CA THR A 83 12.84 -4.48 -6.66
C THR A 83 13.10 -5.44 -5.52
N VAL A 84 13.69 -6.59 -5.83
CA VAL A 84 14.12 -7.61 -4.87
C VAL A 84 15.55 -8.00 -5.17
N ASP A 85 16.39 -8.05 -4.14
CA ASP A 85 17.77 -8.48 -4.28
C ASP A 85 17.86 -10.01 -4.32
N ARG A 86 18.47 -10.53 -5.38
CA ARG A 86 18.71 -11.94 -5.61
C ARG A 86 20.20 -12.21 -5.75
N ALA A 87 20.56 -13.49 -5.65
CA ALA A 87 21.91 -13.95 -5.90
C ALA A 87 21.93 -14.76 -7.19
N VAL A 88 22.78 -14.37 -8.14
CA VAL A 88 23.08 -15.16 -9.35
C VAL A 88 24.52 -15.65 -9.28
N ALA A 89 24.83 -16.69 -10.04
CA ALA A 89 26.19 -17.23 -10.11
C ALA A 89 27.16 -16.16 -10.64
N ALA A 90 28.31 -16.01 -9.99
CA ALA A 90 29.28 -14.95 -10.29
C ALA A 90 29.89 -15.08 -11.68
N ASP A 91 30.07 -16.31 -12.16
CA ASP A 91 30.58 -16.65 -13.50
C ASP A 91 29.73 -16.08 -14.63
N ALA A 92 28.42 -15.89 -14.40
CA ALA A 92 27.53 -15.30 -15.39
C ALA A 92 27.81 -13.81 -15.62
N THR A 93 28.31 -13.07 -14.63
CA THR A 93 28.40 -11.60 -14.67
C THR A 93 29.54 -11.04 -15.52
N GLY A 94 30.59 -11.85 -15.77
CA GLY A 94 31.70 -11.50 -16.68
C GLY A 94 31.59 -12.12 -18.07
N ALA A 95 30.47 -12.76 -18.39
CA ALA A 95 30.29 -13.58 -19.58
C ALA A 95 29.67 -12.81 -20.77
N ASP A 96 29.51 -13.50 -21.91
CA ASP A 96 28.75 -13.04 -23.08
C ASP A 96 27.37 -12.49 -22.64
N PRO A 97 26.89 -11.34 -23.16
CA PRO A 97 25.57 -10.78 -22.82
C PRO A 97 24.41 -11.79 -22.89
N LEU A 98 24.47 -12.77 -23.79
CA LEU A 98 23.49 -13.84 -23.87
C LEU A 98 23.51 -14.75 -22.62
N VAL A 99 24.69 -15.03 -22.07
CA VAL A 99 24.85 -15.83 -20.85
C VAL A 99 24.29 -15.07 -19.66
N VAL A 100 24.63 -13.78 -19.52
CA VAL A 100 24.08 -12.89 -18.49
C VAL A 100 22.55 -12.86 -18.58
N ALA A 101 22.01 -12.59 -19.76
CA ALA A 101 20.57 -12.47 -19.99
C ALA A 101 19.82 -13.77 -19.67
N ARG A 102 20.41 -14.93 -20.02
CA ARG A 102 19.85 -16.23 -19.64
C ARG A 102 19.87 -16.43 -18.13
N ALA A 103 21.00 -16.18 -17.47
CA ALA A 103 21.10 -16.33 -16.01
C ALA A 103 20.10 -15.43 -15.26
N LEU A 104 19.91 -14.19 -15.72
CA LEU A 104 18.90 -13.29 -15.15
C LEU A 104 17.48 -13.78 -15.42
N LEU A 105 17.18 -14.22 -16.64
CA LEU A 105 15.86 -14.77 -16.98
C LEU A 105 15.54 -16.01 -16.14
N GLU A 106 16.53 -16.89 -15.94
CA GLU A 106 16.43 -18.06 -15.07
C GLU A 106 16.10 -17.68 -13.63
N GLU A 107 16.69 -16.60 -13.12
CA GLU A 107 16.46 -16.17 -11.74
C GLU A 107 15.08 -15.53 -11.56
N ILE A 108 14.65 -14.64 -12.46
CA ILE A 108 13.36 -13.94 -12.34
C ILE A 108 12.16 -14.84 -12.63
N ARG A 109 12.32 -15.88 -13.48
CA ARG A 109 11.25 -16.85 -13.77
C ARG A 109 11.05 -17.87 -12.64
N ARG A 110 12.04 -18.06 -11.76
CA ARG A 110 11.90 -18.99 -10.64
C ARG A 110 10.69 -18.59 -9.80
N THR A 111 9.87 -19.59 -9.47
CA THR A 111 8.80 -19.40 -8.49
C THR A 111 9.39 -18.78 -7.23
N PRO A 112 8.85 -17.65 -6.74
CA PRO A 112 9.40 -17.00 -5.56
C PRO A 112 9.49 -17.97 -4.36
N PRO A 113 10.57 -17.92 -3.57
CA PRO A 113 10.73 -18.77 -2.39
C PRO A 113 9.65 -18.47 -1.34
N ALA A 114 9.54 -19.34 -0.34
CA ALA A 114 8.44 -19.30 0.61
C ALA A 114 8.35 -17.98 1.41
N ASN A 115 9.47 -17.36 1.75
CA ASN A 115 9.50 -16.03 2.40
C ASN A 115 8.89 -14.95 1.49
N GLU A 116 9.26 -14.92 0.23
CA GLU A 116 8.72 -13.96 -0.74
C GLU A 116 7.25 -14.18 -1.07
N ARG A 117 6.83 -15.43 -1.25
CA ARG A 117 5.40 -15.73 -1.46
C ARG A 117 4.55 -15.34 -0.26
N ARG A 118 5.05 -15.57 0.97
CA ARG A 118 4.38 -15.10 2.19
C ARG A 118 4.31 -13.57 2.26
N ALA A 119 5.29 -12.87 1.69
CA ALA A 119 5.27 -11.43 1.54
C ALA A 119 4.40 -10.95 0.37
N GLY A 120 3.81 -11.84 -0.42
CA GLY A 120 2.89 -11.50 -1.51
C GLY A 120 3.56 -11.29 -2.88
N PHE A 121 4.83 -11.66 -3.03
CA PHE A 121 5.53 -11.56 -4.31
C PHE A 121 5.16 -12.71 -5.27
N THR A 122 5.03 -12.36 -6.55
CA THR A 122 4.83 -13.27 -7.68
C THR A 122 5.74 -12.88 -8.85
N THR A 123 5.93 -13.78 -9.81
CA THR A 123 6.62 -13.47 -11.08
C THR A 123 5.60 -13.32 -12.20
N ALA A 124 5.81 -12.34 -13.08
CA ALA A 124 5.02 -12.17 -14.31
C ALA A 124 5.63 -12.92 -15.50
N ILE A 125 6.83 -13.48 -15.33
CA ILE A 125 7.58 -14.09 -16.42
C ILE A 125 7.03 -15.49 -16.73
N PRO A 126 6.62 -15.76 -17.99
CA PRO A 126 6.15 -17.09 -18.37
C PRO A 126 7.28 -18.13 -18.26
N GLU A 127 6.97 -19.31 -17.72
CA GLU A 127 7.91 -20.44 -17.56
C GLU A 127 8.63 -20.82 -18.89
N GLY A 128 7.93 -20.67 -20.00
CA GLY A 128 8.42 -21.00 -21.35
C GLY A 128 9.20 -19.88 -22.05
N LEU A 129 9.35 -18.70 -21.45
CA LEU A 129 10.10 -17.60 -22.07
C LEU A 129 11.59 -17.96 -22.11
N ARG A 130 12.25 -17.70 -23.24
CA ARG A 130 13.67 -17.97 -23.45
C ARG A 130 14.36 -16.79 -24.10
N VAL A 131 15.66 -16.67 -23.82
CA VAL A 131 16.56 -15.73 -24.52
C VAL A 131 17.41 -16.48 -25.56
N THR A 132 17.39 -15.99 -26.78
CA THR A 132 18.19 -16.47 -27.91
C THR A 132 19.14 -15.38 -28.42
N ARG A 133 20.13 -15.80 -29.22
CA ARG A 133 21.15 -14.91 -29.77
C ARG A 133 20.51 -13.88 -30.71
N ALA A 134 21.11 -12.70 -30.80
CA ALA A 134 20.85 -11.75 -31.87
C ALA A 134 20.95 -12.42 -33.25
N ARG A 135 20.16 -11.93 -34.20
CA ARG A 135 20.21 -12.29 -35.62
C ARG A 135 21.00 -11.25 -36.39
N GLU A 136 21.34 -11.60 -37.63
CA GLU A 136 21.91 -10.64 -38.58
C GLU A 136 20.96 -9.43 -38.73
N GLY A 137 21.53 -8.22 -38.59
CA GLY A 137 20.78 -6.96 -38.62
C GLY A 137 20.28 -6.47 -37.26
N ASP A 138 20.34 -7.28 -36.19
CA ASP A 138 20.02 -6.79 -34.85
C ASP A 138 21.14 -5.86 -34.31
N PRO A 139 20.82 -4.89 -33.42
CA PRO A 139 21.83 -4.03 -32.80
C PRO A 139 22.91 -4.80 -32.03
N ALA A 140 24.10 -4.21 -31.92
CA ALA A 140 25.19 -4.79 -31.14
C ALA A 140 24.77 -4.99 -29.67
N GLY A 141 25.02 -6.19 -29.14
CA GLY A 141 24.64 -6.57 -27.76
C GLY A 141 23.17 -6.93 -27.59
N ALA A 142 22.37 -6.98 -28.66
CA ALA A 142 20.98 -7.38 -28.56
C ALA A 142 20.81 -8.87 -28.23
N VAL A 143 19.67 -9.19 -27.63
CA VAL A 143 19.18 -10.56 -27.43
C VAL A 143 17.73 -10.65 -27.89
N ARG A 144 17.25 -11.85 -28.19
CA ARG A 144 15.88 -12.07 -28.66
C ARG A 144 15.08 -12.92 -27.70
N LEU A 145 13.84 -12.52 -27.44
CA LEU A 145 12.88 -13.32 -26.70
C LEU A 145 12.25 -14.40 -27.60
N SER A 146 11.86 -15.53 -27.02
CA SER A 146 11.15 -16.60 -27.74
C SER A 146 9.69 -16.29 -28.05
N SER A 147 9.14 -15.26 -27.39
CA SER A 147 7.80 -14.72 -27.60
C SER A 147 7.93 -13.28 -28.06
N GLN A 148 6.92 -12.77 -28.79
CA GLN A 148 6.91 -11.36 -29.16
C GLN A 148 6.60 -10.51 -27.92
N PRO A 149 7.17 -9.29 -27.81
CA PRO A 149 6.91 -8.42 -26.66
C PRO A 149 5.41 -8.18 -26.41
N GLU A 150 4.61 -7.99 -27.45
CA GLU A 150 3.16 -7.77 -27.37
C GLU A 150 2.37 -8.96 -26.81
N ASP A 151 2.97 -10.16 -26.80
CA ASP A 151 2.39 -11.37 -26.20
C ASP A 151 2.71 -11.49 -24.70
N LEU A 152 3.52 -10.58 -24.15
CA LEU A 152 3.92 -10.54 -22.75
C LEU A 152 3.09 -9.51 -21.98
N SER A 153 2.90 -9.75 -20.67
CA SER A 153 2.23 -8.76 -19.82
C SER A 153 3.12 -7.52 -19.64
N ALA A 154 2.52 -6.38 -19.30
CA ALA A 154 3.27 -5.15 -19.07
C ALA A 154 4.32 -5.31 -17.96
N GLU A 155 4.00 -6.09 -16.93
CA GLU A 155 4.91 -6.40 -15.82
C GLU A 155 6.09 -7.28 -16.25
N ALA A 156 5.94 -8.09 -17.30
CA ALA A 156 7.01 -8.92 -17.83
C ALA A 156 7.99 -8.16 -18.74
N LEU A 157 7.64 -6.93 -19.16
CA LEU A 157 8.41 -6.10 -20.10
C LEU A 157 9.09 -4.88 -19.46
N ALA A 158 8.72 -4.53 -18.23
CA ALA A 158 9.09 -3.26 -17.60
C ALA A 158 10.43 -3.28 -16.86
#